data_AF-A0A2M8T7V8-F1
#
_entry.id   AF-A0A2M8T7V8-F1
#
_cell.length_a   1.000
_cell.length_b   1.000
_cell.length_c   1.000
_cell.angle_alpha   90.00
_cell.angle_beta   90.00
_cell.angle_gamma   90.00
#
_symmetry.space_group_name_H-M   'P 1'
#
loop_
_entity.id
_entity.type
_entity.pdbx_description
1 polymer ?
#
loop_
_entity_poly.entity_id
_entity_poly.type
_entity_poly.pdbx_seq_one_letter_code
_entity_poly.pdbx_strand_id
1 'polypeptide(L)'
;MSDATTSNENLPIANIALAEIINEVTGEKFYFDTASSADAKPDLSKGKEDILRVRNRIVAMNRTEDICIGYTIKLKDNVFSPKLMSLIDGGTLVDSVYEGPEMGKVVEKVPFTLNLYSEEKDYDSSTIQYACFSFKHNKGKPVDFKLQDGKFYVPQFESTSRPKRGENPVYISFLSSLPNGQAGGNTPIPNIPTPTTASGSTPGVSIGTDYKVTWTYLSAVDNDDITVNNFKITRLSDGSIVAGNVTVDSTGKIVTFVPTSIENGVTYSAVAAAIRKVGSSDKTTPVSTVFTTTL
;
A
#
# COMPACT_ATOMS: atom_id res chain seq x y z
N MET A 1 -19.66 12.21 -15.81
CA MET A 1 -20.03 11.11 -14.93
C MET A 1 -19.03 10.01 -15.20
N SER A 2 -18.04 9.84 -14.32
CA SER A 2 -17.08 8.74 -14.42
C SER A 2 -17.69 7.56 -13.69
N ASP A 3 -18.01 6.51 -14.43
CA ASP A 3 -18.42 5.22 -13.89
C ASP A 3 -17.32 4.71 -12.95
N ALA A 4 -17.59 4.78 -11.65
CA ALA A 4 -16.89 3.97 -10.67
C ALA A 4 -17.39 2.54 -10.86
N THR A 5 -16.71 1.76 -11.70
CA THR A 5 -16.81 0.30 -11.72
C THR A 5 -16.53 -0.20 -10.32
N THR A 6 -17.60 -0.43 -9.56
CA THR A 6 -17.53 -1.11 -8.27
C THR A 6 -17.42 -2.58 -8.63
N SER A 7 -16.21 -3.09 -8.80
CA SER A 7 -15.99 -4.52 -8.97
C SER A 7 -16.47 -5.20 -7.69
N ASN A 8 -17.54 -5.97 -7.79
CA ASN A 8 -18.02 -6.91 -6.75
C ASN A 8 -17.09 -8.14 -6.69
N GLU A 9 -15.78 -7.91 -6.70
CA GLU A 9 -14.78 -8.97 -6.64
C GLU A 9 -14.48 -9.34 -5.19
N ASN A 10 -14.30 -10.64 -4.95
CA ASN A 10 -13.88 -11.13 -3.64
C ASN A 10 -12.45 -10.65 -3.41
N LEU A 11 -12.22 -9.89 -2.35
CA LEU A 11 -10.90 -9.36 -2.02
C LEU A 11 -10.20 -10.26 -0.99
N PRO A 12 -9.21 -11.08 -1.39
CA PRO A 12 -8.42 -11.90 -0.47
C PRO A 12 -7.49 -11.02 0.38
N ILE A 13 -7.97 -10.61 1.54
CA ILE A 13 -7.21 -9.76 2.48
C ILE A 13 -6.51 -10.66 3.52
N ALA A 14 -5.21 -10.47 3.69
CA ALA A 14 -4.36 -11.16 4.66
C ALA A 14 -3.30 -10.22 5.24
N ASN A 15 -2.66 -10.62 6.35
CA ASN A 15 -1.52 -9.96 7.00
C ASN A 15 -1.75 -8.48 7.39
N ILE A 16 -1.65 -8.17 8.68
CA ILE A 16 -1.60 -6.77 9.11
C ILE A 16 -0.21 -6.23 8.79
N ALA A 17 -0.10 -5.41 7.75
CA ALA A 17 1.15 -4.84 7.27
C ALA A 17 1.60 -3.62 8.07
N LEU A 18 0.65 -2.89 8.67
CA LEU A 18 0.92 -1.72 9.50
C LEU A 18 -0.30 -1.46 10.39
N ALA A 19 -0.05 -0.95 11.59
CA ALA A 19 -1.08 -0.26 12.36
C ALA A 19 -0.65 1.19 12.63
N GLU A 20 -1.60 2.12 12.63
CA GLU A 20 -1.37 3.53 12.93
C GLU A 20 -2.37 4.00 13.98
N ILE A 21 -1.88 4.69 15.00
CA ILE A 21 -2.70 5.40 15.99
C ILE A 21 -2.46 6.90 15.82
N ILE A 22 -3.54 7.65 15.66
CA ILE A 22 -3.53 9.11 15.54
C ILE A 22 -4.22 9.70 16.76
N ASN A 23 -3.51 10.48 17.55
CA ASN A 23 -4.12 11.27 18.63
C ASN A 23 -5.01 12.36 18.00
N GLU A 24 -6.31 12.34 18.31
CA GLU A 24 -7.26 13.28 17.67
C GLU A 24 -7.19 14.71 18.20
N VAL A 25 -6.49 14.93 19.31
CA VAL A 25 -6.27 16.26 19.90
C VAL A 25 -4.97 16.87 19.39
N THR A 26 -3.87 16.12 19.42
CA THR A 26 -2.55 16.63 19.04
C THR A 26 -2.18 16.39 17.58
N GLY A 27 -2.86 15.45 16.91
CA GLY A 27 -2.51 14.99 15.56
C GLY A 27 -1.25 14.11 15.51
N GLU A 28 -0.66 13.77 16.66
CA GLU A 28 0.53 12.92 16.73
C GLU A 28 0.22 11.51 16.23
N LYS A 29 1.11 10.97 15.40
CA LYS A 29 0.97 9.66 14.76
C LYS A 29 1.97 8.66 15.33
N PHE A 30 1.49 7.46 15.61
CA PHE A 30 2.29 6.33 16.08
C PHE A 30 2.09 5.16 15.13
N TYR A 31 3.20 4.58 14.67
CA TYR A 31 3.22 3.47 13.71
C TYR A 31 3.67 2.18 14.41
N PHE A 32 3.06 1.07 14.02
CA PHE A 32 3.44 -0.28 14.47
C PHE A 32 3.66 -1.17 13.25
N ASP A 33 4.90 -1.63 13.09
CA ASP A 33 5.28 -2.46 11.95
C ASP A 33 4.64 -3.86 12.01
N THR A 34 4.30 -4.40 13.19
CA THR A 34 3.84 -5.80 13.33
C THR A 34 2.83 -6.03 14.44
N ALA A 35 1.55 -5.78 14.17
CA ALA A 35 0.49 -6.31 15.00
C ALA A 35 0.35 -7.83 14.76
N SER A 36 0.64 -8.64 15.80
CA SER A 36 0.50 -10.10 15.74
C SER A 36 -0.94 -10.57 15.50
N SER A 37 -1.93 -9.78 15.93
CA SER A 37 -3.36 -10.01 15.63
C SER A 37 -4.19 -8.77 15.96
N ALA A 38 -5.26 -8.54 15.21
CA ALA A 38 -6.30 -7.56 15.52
C ALA A 38 -7.70 -8.17 15.37
N ASP A 39 -8.52 -8.09 16.42
CA ASP A 39 -9.92 -8.52 16.41
C ASP A 39 -10.84 -7.30 16.55
N ALA A 40 -11.60 -6.96 15.50
CA ALA A 40 -12.62 -5.91 15.55
C ALA A 40 -14.02 -6.54 15.61
N LYS A 41 -14.75 -6.31 16.71
CA LYS A 41 -16.10 -6.83 16.92
C LYS A 41 -17.14 -5.71 16.92
N PRO A 42 -18.22 -5.79 16.13
CA PRO A 42 -19.26 -4.78 16.14
C PRO A 42 -19.95 -4.77 17.50
N ASP A 43 -20.23 -3.56 17.99
CA ASP A 43 -21.03 -3.33 19.18
C ASP A 43 -22.46 -2.99 18.73
N LEU A 44 -23.43 -3.80 19.14
CA LEU A 44 -24.80 -3.73 18.66
C LEU A 44 -25.74 -3.28 19.78
N SER A 45 -26.45 -2.18 19.56
CA SER A 45 -27.68 -1.88 20.29
C SER A 45 -28.76 -2.82 19.76
N LYS A 46 -28.97 -3.92 20.47
CA LYS A 46 -29.92 -4.96 20.07
C LYS A 46 -31.33 -4.41 20.00
N GLY A 47 -32.01 -4.76 18.91
CA GLY A 47 -33.43 -4.58 18.78
C GLY A 47 -34.21 -5.46 19.76
N LYS A 48 -35.49 -5.16 19.90
CA LYS A 48 -36.42 -5.94 20.71
C LYS A 48 -37.46 -6.56 19.81
N GLU A 49 -37.88 -7.77 20.16
CA GLU A 49 -39.00 -8.46 19.54
C GLU A 49 -40.10 -8.68 20.57
N ASP A 50 -41.19 -7.93 20.45
CA ASP A 50 -42.35 -8.04 21.30
C ASP A 50 -43.46 -8.80 20.55
N ILE A 51 -43.75 -10.02 21.01
CA ILE A 51 -44.76 -10.89 20.41
C ILE A 51 -46.06 -10.79 21.22
N LEU A 52 -47.11 -10.24 20.61
CA LEU A 52 -48.46 -10.30 21.18
C LEU A 52 -49.09 -11.66 20.88
N ARG A 53 -49.09 -12.55 21.87
CA ARG A 53 -49.69 -13.88 21.80
C ARG A 53 -50.98 -13.93 22.62
N VAL A 54 -52.06 -14.37 21.99
CA VAL A 54 -53.32 -14.70 22.68
C VAL A 54 -53.55 -16.21 22.55
N ARG A 55 -53.44 -16.92 23.69
CA ARG A 55 -53.49 -18.39 23.75
C ARG A 55 -52.45 -19.03 22.82
N ASN A 56 -52.89 -19.73 21.77
CA ASN A 56 -52.03 -20.40 20.78
C ASN A 56 -51.88 -19.63 19.47
N ARG A 57 -52.31 -18.37 19.42
CA ARG A 57 -52.28 -17.54 18.22
C ARG A 57 -51.38 -16.32 18.45
N ILE A 58 -50.39 -16.14 17.57
CA ILE A 58 -49.66 -14.88 17.45
C ILE A 58 -50.59 -13.89 16.75
N VAL A 59 -50.87 -12.77 17.41
CA VAL A 59 -51.78 -11.72 16.92
C VAL A 59 -50.99 -10.61 16.25
N ALA A 60 -49.85 -10.24 16.83
CA ALA A 60 -48.94 -9.24 16.28
C ALA A 60 -47.52 -9.50 16.76
N MET A 61 -46.55 -8.98 16.00
CA MET A 61 -45.14 -8.95 16.34
C MET A 61 -44.63 -7.54 16.06
N ASN A 62 -43.97 -6.93 17.03
CA ASN A 62 -43.26 -5.67 16.86
C ASN A 62 -41.76 -5.95 17.01
N ARG A 63 -41.02 -5.76 15.92
CA ARG A 63 -39.58 -6.01 15.88
C ARG A 63 -38.85 -4.71 15.58
N THR A 64 -37.86 -4.37 16.40
CA THR A 64 -36.88 -3.33 16.05
C THR A 64 -35.59 -4.00 15.57
N GLU A 65 -34.87 -3.33 14.67
CA GLU A 65 -33.62 -3.85 14.11
C GLU A 65 -32.44 -3.59 15.06
N ASP A 66 -31.37 -4.38 14.93
CA ASP A 66 -30.10 -4.15 15.61
C ASP A 66 -29.38 -2.96 14.99
N ILE A 67 -28.83 -2.07 15.81
CA ILE A 67 -28.07 -0.90 15.35
C ILE A 67 -26.61 -1.03 15.78
N CYS A 68 -25.68 -1.00 14.82
CA CYS A 68 -24.25 -0.93 15.11
C CYS A 68 -23.89 0.46 15.65
N ILE A 69 -23.38 0.51 16.88
CA ILE A 69 -23.02 1.74 17.59
C ILE A 69 -21.50 1.95 17.68
N GLY A 70 -20.70 1.08 17.06
CA GLY A 70 -19.25 1.15 17.06
C GLY A 70 -18.59 -0.23 17.00
N TYR A 71 -17.30 -0.27 17.33
CA TYR A 71 -16.51 -1.50 17.37
C TYR A 71 -15.71 -1.60 18.67
N THR A 72 -15.57 -2.80 19.20
CA THR A 72 -14.55 -3.14 20.20
C THR A 72 -13.38 -3.80 19.49
N ILE A 73 -12.20 -3.23 19.62
CA ILE A 73 -10.98 -3.72 18.97
C ILE A 73 -10.04 -4.30 20.03
N LYS A 74 -9.50 -5.49 19.76
CA LYS A 74 -8.41 -6.09 20.53
C LYS A 74 -7.18 -6.19 19.65
N LEU A 75 -6.10 -5.51 20.03
CA LEU A 75 -4.83 -5.50 19.31
C LEU A 75 -3.76 -6.17 20.16
N LYS A 76 -2.98 -7.05 19.55
CA LYS A 76 -1.78 -7.62 20.18
C LYS A 76 -0.56 -7.23 19.36
N ASP A 77 0.39 -6.62 20.02
CA ASP A 77 1.65 -6.18 19.41
C ASP A 77 2.82 -6.58 20.30
N ASN A 78 3.98 -6.84 19.71
CA ASN A 78 5.21 -7.18 20.44
C ASN A 78 6.10 -5.94 20.66
N VAL A 79 5.89 -4.86 19.91
CA VAL A 79 6.72 -3.65 19.95
C VAL A 79 5.87 -2.48 20.39
N PHE A 80 6.09 -2.00 21.61
CA PHE A 80 5.26 -0.95 22.18
C PHE A 80 6.06 0.13 22.88
N SER A 81 5.71 1.40 22.62
CA SER A 81 6.37 2.55 23.24
C SER A 81 5.64 3.01 24.52
N PRO A 82 6.36 3.38 25.59
CA PRO A 82 5.74 3.89 26.82
C PRO A 82 4.86 5.12 26.61
N LYS A 83 5.19 5.96 25.62
CA LYS A 83 4.41 7.16 25.26
C LYS A 83 3.03 6.82 24.69
N LEU A 84 2.95 5.75 23.91
CA LEU A 84 1.67 5.25 23.44
C LEU A 84 0.87 4.60 24.57
N MET A 85 1.56 4.00 25.54
CA MET A 85 0.92 3.41 26.70
C MET A 85 0.17 4.44 27.53
N SER A 86 0.76 5.63 27.69
CA SER A 86 0.05 6.76 28.30
C SER A 86 -1.19 7.17 27.50
N LEU A 87 -1.15 7.14 26.16
CA LEU A 87 -2.31 7.50 25.34
C LEU A 87 -3.46 6.47 25.45
N ILE A 88 -3.16 5.18 25.44
CA ILE A 88 -4.18 4.12 25.40
C ILE A 88 -4.70 3.80 26.81
N ASP A 89 -3.80 3.60 27.78
CA ASP A 89 -4.18 3.24 29.16
C ASP A 89 -4.68 4.47 29.94
N GLY A 90 -4.15 5.66 29.65
CA GLY A 90 -4.37 6.86 30.45
C GLY A 90 -3.37 7.02 31.60
N GLY A 91 -2.24 6.30 31.53
CA GLY A 91 -1.11 6.50 32.43
C GLY A 91 -0.27 7.72 32.08
N THR A 92 0.81 7.95 32.84
CA THR A 92 1.73 9.08 32.65
C THR A 92 3.16 8.56 32.48
N LEU A 93 3.92 9.18 31.59
CA LEU A 93 5.35 8.90 31.42
C LEU A 93 6.14 10.07 32.01
N VAL A 94 6.88 9.82 33.10
CA VAL A 94 7.74 10.82 33.77
C VAL A 94 9.15 10.25 33.85
N ASP A 95 10.13 10.96 33.31
CA ASP A 95 11.56 10.57 33.36
C ASP A 95 11.84 9.10 32.97
N SER A 96 11.18 8.61 31.92
CA SER A 96 11.24 7.20 31.43
C SER A 96 10.59 6.15 32.34
N VAL A 97 9.92 6.56 33.40
CA VAL A 97 9.07 5.72 34.24
C VAL A 97 7.62 5.87 33.79
N TYR A 98 7.01 4.76 33.40
CA TYR A 98 5.59 4.71 33.10
C TYR A 98 4.80 4.39 34.38
N GLU A 99 3.87 5.26 34.73
CA GLU A 99 2.92 5.07 35.82
C GLU A 99 1.53 4.85 35.24
N GLY A 100 0.88 3.74 35.60
CA GLY A 100 -0.51 3.47 35.25
C GLY A 100 -1.46 4.50 35.88
N PRO A 101 -2.72 4.54 35.42
CA PRO A 101 -3.72 5.44 35.99
C PRO A 101 -3.92 5.17 37.49
N GLU A 102 -4.01 6.24 38.29
CA GLU A 102 -4.15 6.14 39.73
C GLU A 102 -5.45 5.41 40.12
N MET A 103 -5.33 4.45 41.04
CA MET A 103 -6.46 3.64 41.48
C MET A 103 -7.58 4.52 42.04
N GLY A 104 -8.82 4.29 41.59
CA GLY A 104 -10.01 4.98 42.10
C GLY A 104 -10.23 6.39 41.55
N LYS A 105 -9.36 6.89 40.65
CA LYS A 105 -9.58 8.16 39.95
C LYS A 105 -10.11 7.93 38.53
N VAL A 106 -11.04 8.78 38.12
CA VAL A 106 -11.50 8.82 36.73
C VAL A 106 -10.41 9.48 35.90
N VAL A 107 -9.93 8.76 34.89
CA VAL A 107 -8.99 9.29 33.90
C VAL A 107 -9.74 9.68 32.64
N GLU A 108 -9.66 10.96 32.27
CA GLU A 108 -10.16 11.42 30.98
C GLU A 108 -9.20 10.99 29.86
N LYS A 109 -9.60 9.93 29.14
CA LYS A 109 -8.82 9.41 28.03
C LYS A 109 -9.02 10.26 26.78
N VAL A 110 -7.90 10.63 26.18
CA VAL A 110 -7.85 11.34 24.89
C VAL A 110 -8.32 10.38 23.79
N PRO A 111 -9.29 10.78 22.94
CA PRO A 111 -9.72 9.94 21.84
C PRO A 111 -8.63 9.82 20.77
N PHE A 112 -8.54 8.66 20.14
CA PHE A 112 -7.62 8.40 19.04
C PHE A 112 -8.29 7.69 17.86
N THR A 113 -7.77 7.89 16.67
CA THR A 113 -8.13 7.10 15.49
C THR A 113 -7.16 5.92 15.35
N LEU A 114 -7.68 4.72 15.12
CA LEU A 114 -6.91 3.51 14.87
C LEU A 114 -7.11 3.10 13.42
N ASN A 115 -6.02 3.01 12.66
CA ASN A 115 -5.99 2.51 11.30
C ASN A 115 -5.23 1.18 11.26
N LEU A 116 -5.84 0.15 10.70
CA LEU A 116 -5.22 -1.15 10.47
C LEU A 116 -5.09 -1.37 8.96
N TYR A 117 -3.86 -1.56 8.48
CA TYR A 117 -3.57 -1.78 7.08
C TYR A 117 -3.32 -3.27 6.87
N SER A 118 -4.11 -3.90 6.01
CA SER A 118 -3.96 -5.30 5.64
C SER A 118 -3.64 -5.44 4.16
N GLU A 119 -2.84 -6.44 3.81
CA GLU A 119 -2.47 -6.72 2.42
C GLU A 119 -3.60 -7.37 1.65
N GLU A 120 -3.89 -6.90 0.44
CA GLU A 120 -4.66 -7.66 -0.53
C GLU A 120 -3.70 -8.54 -1.34
N LYS A 121 -3.96 -9.85 -1.36
CA LYS A 121 -3.06 -10.84 -1.95
C LYS A 121 -3.53 -11.30 -3.32
N ASP A 122 -2.64 -11.32 -4.30
CA ASP A 122 -2.92 -11.98 -5.57
C ASP A 122 -2.70 -13.51 -5.46
N TYR A 123 -3.08 -14.26 -6.49
CA TYR A 123 -2.89 -15.70 -6.60
C TYR A 123 -1.42 -16.15 -6.45
N ASP A 124 -0.46 -15.26 -6.75
CA ASP A 124 0.97 -15.50 -6.59
C ASP A 124 1.50 -15.09 -5.19
N SER A 125 0.61 -14.72 -4.26
CA SER A 125 0.93 -14.17 -2.93
C SER A 125 1.60 -12.78 -2.91
N SER A 126 1.69 -12.11 -4.06
CA SER A 126 2.10 -10.71 -4.12
C SER A 126 1.04 -9.80 -3.49
N THR A 127 1.47 -8.68 -2.93
CA THR A 127 0.55 -7.66 -2.41
C THR A 127 0.13 -6.75 -3.56
N ILE A 128 -1.17 -6.73 -3.89
CA ILE A 128 -1.76 -5.90 -4.94
C ILE A 128 -1.93 -4.46 -4.43
N GLN A 129 -2.48 -4.31 -3.25
CA GLN A 129 -2.78 -3.04 -2.58
C GLN A 129 -2.99 -3.28 -1.08
N TYR A 130 -3.26 -2.22 -0.32
CA TYR A 130 -3.58 -2.31 1.10
C TYR A 130 -5.03 -1.90 1.37
N ALA A 131 -5.74 -2.71 2.14
CA ALA A 131 -7.02 -2.36 2.74
C ALA A 131 -6.78 -1.72 4.11
N CYS A 132 -7.17 -0.45 4.26
CA CYS A 132 -7.11 0.31 5.50
C CYS A 132 -8.47 0.31 6.18
N PHE A 133 -8.54 -0.29 7.37
CA PHE A 133 -9.70 -0.25 8.25
C PHE A 133 -9.49 0.85 9.29
N SER A 134 -10.29 1.90 9.21
CA SER A 134 -10.21 3.06 10.11
C SER A 134 -11.37 3.08 11.10
N PHE A 135 -11.00 3.15 12.38
CA PHE A 135 -11.90 3.27 13.51
C PHE A 135 -11.63 4.61 14.20
N LYS A 136 -12.63 5.47 14.29
CA LYS A 136 -12.50 6.81 14.90
C LYS A 136 -12.92 6.80 16.38
N HIS A 137 -12.50 7.83 17.10
CA HIS A 137 -12.96 8.13 18.46
C HIS A 137 -12.78 6.96 19.41
N ASN A 138 -11.67 6.22 19.26
CA ASN A 138 -11.34 5.13 20.15
C ASN A 138 -10.96 5.66 21.51
N LYS A 139 -11.43 4.96 22.54
CA LYS A 139 -10.92 5.08 23.90
C LYS A 139 -10.37 3.74 24.35
N GLY A 140 -9.11 3.74 24.78
CA GLY A 140 -8.43 2.54 25.24
C GLY A 140 -8.91 2.08 26.62
N LYS A 141 -8.76 0.80 26.90
CA LYS A 141 -8.84 0.21 28.22
C LYS A 141 -7.42 -0.04 28.75
N PRO A 142 -7.26 -0.19 30.08
CA PRO A 142 -5.98 -0.56 30.65
C PRO A 142 -5.39 -1.80 30.01
N VAL A 143 -4.07 -1.82 29.91
CA VAL A 143 -3.33 -2.86 29.17
C VAL A 143 -3.22 -4.13 29.99
N ASP A 144 -3.46 -5.27 29.36
CA ASP A 144 -3.19 -6.57 29.99
C ASP A 144 -1.71 -6.93 29.85
N PHE A 145 -1.03 -7.12 30.98
CA PHE A 145 0.38 -7.56 31.01
C PHE A 145 0.47 -9.09 31.13
N LYS A 146 1.11 -9.74 30.15
CA LYS A 146 1.43 -11.16 30.18
C LYS A 146 2.93 -11.37 30.01
N LEU A 147 3.62 -11.71 31.10
CA LEU A 147 5.05 -11.99 31.14
C LEU A 147 5.26 -13.50 31.27
N GLN A 148 6.04 -14.10 30.38
CA GLN A 148 6.39 -15.53 30.40
C GLN A 148 7.89 -15.70 30.18
N ASP A 149 8.52 -16.60 30.93
CA ASP A 149 9.94 -16.88 30.78
C ASP A 149 10.26 -17.47 29.39
N GLY A 150 11.35 -17.00 28.78
CA GLY A 150 11.77 -17.40 27.44
C GLY A 150 10.88 -16.95 26.28
N LYS A 151 9.86 -16.11 26.50
CA LYS A 151 9.00 -15.54 25.44
C LYS A 151 9.03 -14.02 25.45
N PHE A 152 8.92 -13.43 24.25
CA PHE A 152 8.74 -12.00 24.12
C PHE A 152 7.44 -11.55 24.81
N TYR A 153 7.51 -10.38 25.42
CA TYR A 153 6.35 -9.71 26.01
C TYR A 153 5.36 -9.34 24.90
N VAL A 154 4.09 -9.72 25.07
CA VAL A 154 3.00 -9.43 24.11
C VAL A 154 1.90 -8.64 24.82
N PRO A 155 1.99 -7.30 24.88
CA PRO A 155 0.92 -6.48 25.39
C PRO A 155 -0.37 -6.66 24.57
N GLN A 156 -1.50 -6.73 25.26
CA GLN A 156 -2.82 -6.76 24.64
C GLN A 156 -3.58 -5.49 24.99
N PHE A 157 -4.04 -4.78 23.97
CA PHE A 157 -4.81 -3.56 24.09
C PHE A 157 -6.25 -3.82 23.69
N GLU A 158 -7.17 -3.26 24.44
CA GLU A 158 -8.57 -3.23 24.08
C GLU A 158 -8.99 -1.77 23.93
N SER A 159 -9.63 -1.42 22.82
CA SER A 159 -10.21 -0.09 22.60
C SER A 159 -11.64 -0.19 22.15
N THR A 160 -12.40 0.88 22.40
CA THR A 160 -13.78 0.98 21.96
C THR A 160 -13.95 2.22 21.09
N SER A 161 -14.30 2.01 19.84
CA SER A 161 -14.65 3.04 18.87
C SER A 161 -16.12 3.43 19.02
N ARG A 162 -16.39 4.75 18.99
CA ARG A 162 -17.72 5.35 19.11
C ARG A 162 -17.86 6.51 18.11
N PRO A 163 -18.41 6.27 16.91
CA PRO A 163 -18.62 7.35 15.93
C PRO A 163 -19.56 8.43 16.48
N LYS A 164 -19.37 9.68 16.05
CA LYS A 164 -20.29 10.77 16.37
C LYS A 164 -21.52 10.72 15.46
N ARG A 165 -22.53 11.54 15.79
CA ARG A 165 -23.74 11.67 14.96
C ARG A 165 -23.36 12.05 13.52
N GLY A 166 -23.79 11.24 12.56
CA GLY A 166 -23.51 11.45 11.14
C GLY A 166 -22.21 10.79 10.64
N GLU A 167 -21.48 10.09 11.50
CA GLU A 167 -20.29 9.32 11.12
C GLU A 167 -20.58 7.82 11.03
N ASN A 168 -19.78 7.13 10.23
CA ASN A 168 -19.88 5.69 10.08
C ASN A 168 -19.04 4.97 11.14
N PRO A 169 -19.49 3.80 11.65
CA PRO A 169 -18.74 3.02 12.65
C PRO A 169 -17.37 2.49 12.19
N VAL A 170 -17.18 2.33 10.88
CA VAL A 170 -15.93 1.89 10.26
C VAL A 170 -15.81 2.52 8.88
N TYR A 171 -14.59 2.86 8.48
CA TYR A 171 -14.25 3.28 7.13
C TYR A 171 -13.24 2.29 6.57
N ILE A 172 -13.49 1.79 5.36
CA ILE A 172 -12.55 0.91 4.66
C ILE A 172 -12.12 1.64 3.40
N SER A 173 -10.82 1.85 3.24
CA SER A 173 -10.23 2.46 2.05
C SER A 173 -9.12 1.60 1.48
N PHE A 174 -8.92 1.67 0.17
CA PHE A 174 -7.87 0.92 -0.52
C PHE A 174 -6.75 1.87 -0.94
N LEU A 175 -5.51 1.48 -0.68
CA LEU A 175 -4.32 2.31 -0.85
C LEU A 175 -3.25 1.54 -1.63
N SER A 176 -2.61 2.20 -2.59
CA SER A 176 -1.44 1.67 -3.30
C SER A 176 -0.14 1.80 -2.52
N SER A 177 -0.15 2.44 -1.34
CA SER A 177 1.01 2.54 -0.47
C SER A 177 0.60 2.76 0.98
N LEU A 178 1.41 2.25 1.91
CA LEU A 178 1.33 2.52 3.33
C LEU A 178 1.81 3.96 3.63
N PRO A 179 1.33 4.57 4.72
CA PRO A 179 1.77 5.89 5.17
C PRO A 179 3.27 6.03 5.43
N ASN A 180 3.96 4.91 5.72
CA ASN A 180 5.42 4.87 5.92
C ASN A 180 6.22 4.84 4.59
N GLY A 181 5.53 4.92 3.44
CA GLY A 181 6.14 4.92 2.10
C GLY A 181 6.34 3.54 1.48
N GLN A 182 5.96 2.44 2.16
CA GLN A 182 5.97 1.11 1.57
C GLN A 182 4.84 0.97 0.55
N ALA A 183 5.16 0.80 -0.74
CA ALA A 183 4.15 0.57 -1.76
C ALA A 183 3.47 -0.80 -1.60
N GLY A 184 2.18 -0.87 -1.92
CA GLY A 184 1.37 -2.08 -2.02
C GLY A 184 1.05 -2.20 -3.48
N GLY A 185 1.58 -3.25 -4.11
CA GLY A 185 1.61 -3.36 -5.54
C GLY A 185 3.03 -3.58 -6.02
N ASN A 186 3.37 -4.85 -6.19
CA ASN A 186 4.15 -5.28 -7.35
C ASN A 186 3.25 -5.35 -8.60
N THR A 187 2.13 -4.62 -8.64
CA THR A 187 1.42 -4.26 -9.86
C THR A 187 2.11 -3.04 -10.46
N PRO A 188 3.00 -3.23 -11.44
CA PRO A 188 3.55 -2.16 -12.25
C PRO A 188 2.46 -1.16 -12.68
N ILE A 189 2.52 0.06 -12.13
CA ILE A 189 1.73 1.19 -12.64
C ILE A 189 2.24 1.46 -14.05
N PRO A 190 1.39 1.39 -15.09
CA PRO A 190 1.79 1.70 -16.45
C PRO A 190 2.42 3.09 -16.48
N ASN A 191 3.69 3.14 -16.85
CA ASN A 191 4.48 4.36 -16.80
C ASN A 191 5.42 4.38 -17.98
N ILE A 192 5.09 5.21 -18.96
CA ILE A 192 5.98 5.56 -20.06
C ILE A 192 6.65 6.88 -19.66
N PRO A 193 7.98 6.90 -19.45
CA PRO A 193 8.68 8.11 -19.06
C PRO A 193 8.58 9.18 -20.15
N THR A 194 8.60 10.45 -19.74
CA THR A 194 8.59 11.58 -20.68
C THR A 194 9.79 11.47 -21.65
N PRO A 195 9.57 11.61 -22.97
CA PRO A 195 10.65 11.59 -23.94
C PRO A 195 11.76 12.59 -23.63
N THR A 196 13.00 12.18 -23.81
CA THR A 196 14.18 13.03 -23.63
C THR A 196 14.74 13.46 -24.98
N THR A 197 15.36 14.65 -25.01
CA THR A 197 16.07 15.16 -26.19
C THR A 197 17.54 14.80 -26.14
N ALA A 198 18.14 14.57 -27.31
CA ALA A 198 19.56 14.28 -27.40
C ALA A 198 20.41 15.48 -26.98
N SER A 199 21.48 15.25 -26.21
CA SER A 199 22.37 16.30 -25.72
C SER A 199 23.81 15.82 -25.69
N GLY A 200 24.69 16.52 -26.43
CA GLY A 200 26.10 16.15 -26.55
C GLY A 200 26.29 14.75 -27.12
N SER A 201 26.93 13.86 -26.36
CA SER A 201 27.13 12.44 -26.69
C SER A 201 26.02 11.52 -26.18
N THR A 202 25.03 12.04 -25.46
CA THR A 202 23.94 11.26 -24.87
C THR A 202 22.73 11.27 -25.81
N PRO A 203 22.20 10.09 -26.21
CA PRO A 203 20.99 10.04 -27.03
C PRO A 203 19.74 10.46 -26.25
N GLY A 204 18.77 11.02 -26.98
CA GLY A 204 17.40 11.17 -26.49
C GLY A 204 16.68 9.83 -26.58
N VAL A 205 15.82 9.53 -25.61
CA VAL A 205 15.06 8.27 -25.53
C VAL A 205 13.57 8.58 -25.56
N SER A 206 12.84 7.87 -26.43
CA SER A 206 11.38 7.85 -26.44
C SER A 206 10.86 6.43 -26.50
N ILE A 207 9.70 6.20 -25.87
CA ILE A 207 9.04 4.90 -25.82
C ILE A 207 7.61 5.10 -26.31
N GLY A 208 7.24 4.39 -27.38
CA GLY A 208 5.91 4.45 -27.96
C GLY A 208 4.87 3.71 -27.13
N THR A 209 3.58 3.95 -27.42
CA THR A 209 2.47 3.16 -26.84
C THR A 209 2.47 1.70 -27.31
N ASP A 210 3.20 1.39 -28.38
CA ASP A 210 3.49 0.04 -28.87
C ASP A 210 4.78 -0.55 -28.26
N TYR A 211 5.33 0.09 -27.23
CA TYR A 211 6.55 -0.29 -26.51
C TYR A 211 7.81 -0.38 -27.36
N LYS A 212 7.79 0.21 -28.56
CA LYS A 212 9.02 0.42 -29.32
C LYS A 212 9.86 1.47 -28.63
N VAL A 213 11.13 1.16 -28.40
CA VAL A 213 12.09 2.09 -27.80
C VAL A 213 12.92 2.71 -28.90
N THR A 214 13.00 4.03 -28.90
CA THR A 214 13.76 4.79 -29.89
C THR A 214 14.83 5.62 -29.20
N TRP A 215 16.07 5.48 -29.67
CA TRP A 215 17.21 6.31 -29.28
C TRP A 215 17.57 7.23 -30.44
N THR A 216 17.52 8.55 -30.18
CA THR A 216 17.85 9.60 -31.14
C THR A 216 19.21 10.19 -30.84
N TYR A 217 20.12 10.17 -31.81
CA TYR A 217 21.47 10.71 -31.71
C TYR A 217 21.61 12.01 -32.52
N LEU A 218 22.49 12.91 -32.08
CA LEU A 218 22.78 14.16 -32.82
C LEU A 218 23.58 13.91 -34.12
N SER A 219 24.39 12.85 -34.12
CA SER A 219 25.27 12.44 -35.23
C SER A 219 25.01 10.97 -35.57
N ALA A 220 25.34 10.58 -36.81
CA ALA A 220 25.18 9.20 -37.25
C ALA A 220 26.08 8.25 -36.42
N VAL A 221 25.55 7.07 -36.10
CA VAL A 221 26.26 6.03 -35.33
C VAL A 221 26.74 4.89 -36.22
N ASP A 222 27.82 4.24 -35.83
CA ASP A 222 28.43 3.16 -36.59
C ASP A 222 27.46 1.97 -36.72
N ASN A 223 27.21 1.53 -37.95
CA ASN A 223 26.21 0.50 -38.25
C ASN A 223 26.59 -0.86 -37.66
N ASP A 224 27.89 -1.13 -37.46
CA ASP A 224 28.37 -2.38 -36.84
C ASP A 224 27.98 -2.46 -35.35
N ASP A 225 27.74 -1.32 -34.70
CA ASP A 225 27.34 -1.27 -33.29
C ASP A 225 25.80 -1.35 -33.10
N ILE A 226 25.03 -1.36 -34.19
CA ILE A 226 23.56 -1.42 -34.17
C ILE A 226 23.12 -2.89 -34.04
N THR A 227 23.26 -3.42 -32.82
CA THR A 227 22.95 -4.82 -32.52
C THR A 227 22.10 -4.93 -31.26
N VAL A 228 21.41 -6.07 -31.11
CA VAL A 228 20.63 -6.42 -29.90
C VAL A 228 21.50 -6.55 -28.63
N ASN A 229 22.83 -6.61 -28.77
CA ASN A 229 23.73 -6.61 -27.61
C ASN A 229 23.91 -5.20 -27.03
N ASN A 230 23.96 -4.20 -27.92
CA ASN A 230 24.15 -2.80 -27.55
C ASN A 230 22.82 -2.09 -27.26
N PHE A 231 21.73 -2.53 -27.89
CA PHE A 231 20.39 -1.99 -27.70
C PHE A 231 19.45 -3.11 -27.25
N LYS A 232 19.06 -3.10 -25.97
CA LYS A 232 18.27 -4.18 -25.39
C LYS A 232 17.26 -3.69 -24.39
N ILE A 233 16.25 -4.52 -24.19
CA ILE A 233 15.26 -4.36 -23.13
C ILE A 233 15.40 -5.57 -22.21
N THR A 234 15.51 -5.33 -20.91
CA THR A 234 15.59 -6.40 -19.90
C THR A 234 14.45 -6.25 -18.90
N ARG A 235 13.81 -7.35 -18.53
CA ARG A 235 12.83 -7.35 -17.44
C ARG A 235 13.57 -7.02 -16.13
N LEU A 236 13.01 -6.11 -15.33
CA LEU A 236 13.70 -5.61 -14.15
C LEU A 236 13.71 -6.63 -13.00
N SER A 237 12.71 -7.52 -12.92
CA SER A 237 12.57 -8.48 -11.83
C SER A 237 13.58 -9.64 -11.88
N ASP A 238 13.86 -10.17 -13.07
CA ASP A 238 14.71 -11.37 -13.25
C ASP A 238 15.92 -11.14 -14.18
N GLY A 239 16.03 -9.96 -14.80
CA GLY A 239 17.10 -9.63 -15.74
C GLY A 239 17.00 -10.32 -17.10
N SER A 240 15.91 -11.03 -17.39
CA SER A 240 15.69 -11.69 -18.67
C SER A 240 15.66 -10.68 -19.83
N ILE A 241 16.26 -11.05 -20.96
CA ILE A 241 16.33 -10.19 -22.14
C ILE A 241 15.07 -10.39 -22.97
N VAL A 242 14.41 -9.29 -23.33
CA VAL A 242 13.27 -9.28 -24.25
C VAL A 242 13.77 -9.52 -25.67
N ALA A 243 13.18 -10.50 -26.36
CA ALA A 243 13.49 -10.78 -27.75
C ALA A 243 12.94 -9.67 -28.66
N GLY A 244 13.75 -9.19 -29.60
CA GLY A 244 13.37 -8.11 -30.51
C GLY A 244 14.36 -7.92 -31.64
N ASN A 245 14.04 -7.00 -32.54
CA ASN A 245 14.90 -6.58 -33.63
C ASN A 245 15.29 -5.10 -33.45
N VAL A 246 16.51 -4.77 -33.84
CA VAL A 246 17.01 -3.38 -33.86
C VAL A 246 17.06 -2.92 -35.30
N THR A 247 16.50 -1.73 -35.56
CA THR A 247 16.53 -1.08 -36.87
C THR A 247 17.11 0.32 -36.74
N VAL A 248 17.69 0.84 -37.81
CA VAL A 248 18.15 2.21 -37.91
C VAL A 248 17.48 2.92 -39.07
N ASP A 249 17.25 4.22 -38.92
CA ASP A 249 16.76 5.07 -40.00
C ASP A 249 17.82 5.29 -41.11
N SER A 250 17.40 5.86 -42.23
CA SER A 250 18.29 6.13 -43.37
C SER A 250 19.38 7.17 -43.07
N THR A 251 19.22 7.99 -42.02
CA THR A 251 20.23 8.98 -41.62
C THR A 251 21.26 8.44 -40.64
N GLY A 252 21.07 7.22 -40.12
CA GLY A 252 21.94 6.59 -39.13
C GLY A 252 21.85 7.21 -37.74
N LYS A 253 20.82 8.00 -37.44
CA LYS A 253 20.68 8.78 -36.19
C LYS A 253 19.59 8.28 -35.27
N ILE A 254 18.64 7.50 -35.78
CA ILE A 254 17.49 7.02 -35.03
C ILE A 254 17.58 5.50 -35.01
N VAL A 255 17.86 4.95 -33.83
CA VAL A 255 17.89 3.51 -33.61
C VAL A 255 16.62 3.11 -32.87
N THR A 256 15.90 2.12 -33.37
CA THR A 256 14.66 1.63 -32.78
C THR A 256 14.78 0.16 -32.44
N PHE A 257 14.47 -0.21 -31.20
CA PHE A 257 14.25 -1.59 -30.80
C PHE A 257 12.76 -1.90 -30.86
N VAL A 258 12.42 -2.96 -31.59
CA VAL A 258 11.06 -3.47 -31.76
C VAL A 258 10.96 -4.80 -31.01
N PRO A 259 10.26 -4.86 -29.87
CA PRO A 259 9.99 -6.12 -29.18
C PRO A 259 9.17 -7.07 -30.06
N THR A 260 9.51 -8.36 -30.07
CA THR A 260 8.68 -9.40 -30.70
C THR A 260 7.51 -9.81 -29.82
N SER A 261 7.71 -9.79 -28.50
CA SER A 261 6.69 -9.99 -27.48
C SER A 261 7.10 -9.19 -26.24
N ILE A 262 6.12 -8.61 -25.57
CA ILE A 262 6.31 -7.91 -24.30
C ILE A 262 5.07 -8.16 -23.46
N GLU A 263 5.25 -8.47 -22.18
CA GLU A 263 4.15 -8.80 -21.29
C GLU A 263 3.52 -7.53 -20.74
N ASN A 264 2.19 -7.54 -20.63
CA ASN A 264 1.42 -6.48 -19.99
C ASN A 264 1.65 -6.48 -18.48
N GLY A 265 1.62 -5.31 -17.87
CA GLY A 265 1.88 -5.16 -16.44
C GLY A 265 3.24 -5.71 -16.04
N VAL A 266 4.31 -5.35 -16.76
CA VAL A 266 5.69 -5.69 -16.39
C VAL A 266 6.60 -4.47 -16.52
N THR A 267 7.52 -4.31 -15.57
CA THR A 267 8.54 -3.25 -15.59
C THR A 267 9.81 -3.74 -16.29
N TYR A 268 10.28 -2.93 -17.25
CA TYR A 268 11.44 -3.19 -18.07
C TYR A 268 12.45 -2.04 -17.99
N SER A 269 13.72 -2.35 -18.25
CA SER A 269 14.79 -1.39 -18.48
C SER A 269 15.24 -1.44 -19.93
N ALA A 270 15.09 -0.33 -20.65
CA ALA A 270 15.64 -0.16 -21.99
C ALA A 270 17.03 0.46 -21.91
N VAL A 271 18.02 -0.21 -22.50
CA VAL A 271 19.43 0.15 -22.40
C VAL A 271 20.02 0.35 -23.79
N ALA A 272 20.73 1.46 -23.97
CA ALA A 272 21.69 1.66 -25.05
C ALA A 272 23.10 1.74 -24.46
N ALA A 273 23.99 0.87 -24.95
CA ALA A 273 25.40 0.86 -24.59
C ALA A 273 26.16 2.03 -25.24
N ALA A 274 27.41 2.24 -24.82
CA ALA A 274 28.31 3.19 -25.45
C ALA A 274 28.72 2.66 -26.84
N ILE A 275 28.32 3.36 -27.90
CA ILE A 275 28.56 2.98 -29.29
C ILE A 275 29.38 4.03 -30.04
N ARG A 276 30.04 3.64 -31.12
CA ARG A 276 30.87 4.53 -31.94
C ARG A 276 30.03 5.45 -32.81
N LYS A 277 30.54 6.65 -33.06
CA LYS A 277 30.03 7.55 -34.09
C LYS A 277 30.63 7.17 -35.45
N VAL A 278 29.89 7.36 -36.53
CA VAL A 278 30.43 7.12 -37.89
C VAL A 278 31.70 7.94 -38.12
N GLY A 279 32.78 7.27 -38.53
CA GLY A 279 34.05 7.92 -38.87
C GLY A 279 34.83 8.46 -37.67
N SER A 280 34.48 8.08 -36.44
CA SER A 280 35.22 8.45 -35.22
C SER A 280 35.41 7.25 -34.28
N SER A 281 36.49 7.26 -33.52
CA SER A 281 36.71 6.36 -32.39
C SER A 281 35.93 6.75 -31.13
N ASP A 282 35.36 7.95 -31.11
CA ASP A 282 34.61 8.46 -29.96
C ASP A 282 33.32 7.68 -29.75
N LYS A 283 33.01 7.40 -28.48
CA LYS A 283 31.79 6.70 -28.09
C LYS A 283 30.71 7.64 -27.56
N THR A 284 29.47 7.23 -27.71
CA THR A 284 28.30 7.85 -27.07
C THR A 284 28.30 7.55 -25.57
N THR A 285 27.55 8.36 -24.82
CA THR A 285 27.26 8.07 -23.41
C THR A 285 26.17 6.99 -23.37
N PRO A 286 26.35 5.88 -22.62
CA PRO A 286 25.30 4.89 -22.46
C PRO A 286 24.10 5.48 -21.71
N VAL A 287 22.90 4.99 -22.01
CA VAL A 287 21.67 5.42 -21.36
C VAL A 287 20.82 4.22 -20.97
N SER A 288 20.13 4.34 -19.83
CA SER A 288 19.16 3.36 -19.36
C SER A 288 17.89 4.09 -18.93
N THR A 289 16.74 3.60 -19.39
CA THR A 289 15.43 4.17 -19.09
C THR A 289 14.49 3.05 -18.66
N VAL A 290 13.84 3.22 -17.51
CA VAL A 290 12.86 2.26 -16.99
C VAL A 290 11.46 2.67 -17.46
N PHE A 291 10.67 1.68 -17.87
CA PHE A 291 9.28 1.86 -18.25
C PHE A 291 8.45 0.65 -17.84
N THR A 292 7.14 0.86 -17.79
CA THR A 292 6.18 -0.15 -17.36
C THR A 292 5.05 -0.26 -18.37
N THR A 293 4.75 -1.48 -18.81
CA THR A 293 3.67 -1.76 -19.78
C THR A 293 2.29 -1.60 -19.14
N THR A 294 1.30 -1.26 -19.96
CA THR A 294 -0.12 -1.25 -19.57
C THR A 294 -0.58 -2.63 -19.16
N LEU A 295 -1.54 -2.69 -18.23
CA LEU A 295 -2.30 -3.90 -17.92
C LEU A 295 -3.11 -4.35 -19.14
#